data_AF-A0A842TUM9-F1
#
_entry.id   AF-A0A842TUM9-F1
#
_cell.length_a   1.000
_cell.length_b   1.000
_cell.length_c   1.000
_cell.angle_alpha   90.00
_cell.angle_beta   90.00
_cell.angle_gamma   90.00
#
_symmetry.space_group_name_H-M   'P 1'
#
loop_
_entity.id
_entity.type
_entity.pdbx_description
1 polymer ?
#
loop_
_entity_poly.entity_id
_entity_poly.type
_entity_poly.pdbx_seq_one_letter_code
_entity_poly.pdbx_strand_id
1 'polypeptide(L)'
;MKNKLMIAGILMIAVLMTGCAVSDYIAGNVEEDKPYSLLTEKDEDESEDELDELIEELEQETEEATDKLEKETSEEVEETEEVVEETEEVVEETAEEVVEEVAEEVVEEVAEDLKADITIDVKEGEKVSLKPKAKDLDEDDITYTFTSPLDEDGRWQTDYGDAGEYLVTVTATDGKAETSKDVLLVVEKVNVAPEIENIKSVSLDEGETLVLEPVIADPNGDEVTVTISDPVGNDGIWETGYTDNGEYDIIIKATDEELESEQTVKVTINKKNVAPKIEGVEEFIEIQEGDTLVLEPEVTDLNEDDVTVTISDPVGNDGTWETDYTDHGEYTVTIKAEDEESTTTLEVTVIVEDINKAPEIIDIVQEE
;
A
#
# COMPACT_ATOMS: atom_id res chain seq x y z
N MET A 1 68.42 -1.37 7.92
CA MET A 1 68.25 -1.90 9.28
C MET A 1 66.75 -2.03 9.52
N LYS A 2 66.27 -3.25 9.87
CA LYS A 2 65.00 -3.71 10.51
C LYS A 2 63.72 -2.85 10.30
N ASN A 3 62.53 -3.31 9.91
CA ASN A 3 61.81 -4.62 9.86
C ASN A 3 60.68 -4.51 8.78
N LYS A 4 60.41 -5.53 7.93
CA LYS A 4 59.18 -6.39 7.90
C LYS A 4 57.92 -5.79 8.57
N LEU A 5 56.73 -5.72 7.95
CA LEU A 5 55.84 -6.87 7.63
C LEU A 5 54.61 -6.40 6.79
N MET A 6 54.00 -7.34 6.04
CA MET A 6 52.74 -7.27 5.26
C MET A 6 51.47 -7.16 6.11
N ILE A 7 50.41 -6.49 5.62
CA ILE A 7 48.93 -6.72 5.78
C ILE A 7 48.24 -5.97 4.59
N ALA A 8 47.62 -6.56 3.55
CA ALA A 8 46.29 -7.21 3.40
C ALA A 8 45.11 -6.33 3.90
N GLY A 9 44.47 -5.48 3.09
CA GLY A 9 43.41 -5.86 2.13
C GLY A 9 42.00 -5.72 2.75
N ILE A 10 41.27 -4.64 2.41
CA ILE A 10 39.84 -4.41 2.72
C ILE A 10 39.17 -4.09 1.37
N LEU A 11 38.40 -5.02 0.79
CA LEU A 11 36.97 -5.30 1.00
C LEU A 11 36.07 -4.24 0.34
N MET A 12 35.65 -4.55 -0.88
CA MET A 12 34.57 -3.91 -1.62
C MET A 12 33.32 -4.79 -1.39
N ILE A 13 32.30 -4.28 -0.70
CA ILE A 13 31.00 -4.95 -0.58
C ILE A 13 30.10 -4.44 -1.70
N ALA A 14 29.84 -5.31 -2.67
CA ALA A 14 28.76 -5.18 -3.64
C ALA A 14 27.63 -6.13 -3.21
N VAL A 15 26.44 -5.59 -3.00
CA VAL A 15 25.21 -6.38 -2.84
C VAL A 15 24.46 -6.33 -4.16
N LEU A 16 24.34 -7.47 -4.83
CA LEU A 16 23.14 -7.86 -5.58
C LEU A 16 23.25 -9.31 -6.10
N MET A 17 22.13 -10.02 -5.95
CA MET A 17 21.59 -11.10 -6.79
C MET A 17 21.51 -12.52 -6.23
N THR A 18 20.24 -12.93 -6.12
CA THR A 18 19.64 -14.21 -6.53
C THR A 18 19.95 -15.47 -5.74
N GLY A 19 18.87 -16.03 -5.18
CA GLY A 19 18.83 -17.39 -4.68
C GLY A 19 18.68 -18.44 -5.77
N CYS A 20 18.98 -19.68 -5.40
CA CYS A 20 18.18 -20.86 -5.71
C CYS A 20 18.83 -22.11 -5.09
N ALA A 21 17.97 -22.90 -4.42
CA ALA A 21 18.03 -24.35 -4.24
C ALA A 21 19.19 -24.89 -3.36
N VAL A 22 19.07 -25.99 -2.62
CA VAL A 22 18.52 -27.29 -3.03
C VAL A 22 17.97 -28.05 -1.83
N SER A 23 16.70 -28.40 -1.94
CA SER A 23 16.08 -29.59 -1.35
C SER A 23 16.68 -30.82 -2.00
N ASP A 24 17.12 -31.83 -1.24
CA ASP A 24 17.22 -33.18 -1.80
C ASP A 24 16.66 -34.25 -0.86
N TYR A 25 15.60 -34.83 -1.38
CA TYR A 25 14.84 -35.98 -0.93
C TYR A 25 15.38 -37.16 -1.74
N ILE A 26 16.02 -38.17 -1.12
CA ILE A 26 16.17 -39.49 -1.74
C ILE A 26 15.80 -40.57 -0.73
N ALA A 27 14.71 -41.26 -1.04
CA ALA A 27 14.28 -42.52 -0.44
C ALA A 27 15.14 -43.70 -0.93
N GLY A 28 15.37 -44.70 -0.07
CA GLY A 28 15.64 -46.06 -0.53
C GLY A 28 16.54 -46.95 0.33
N ASN A 29 15.90 -47.65 1.27
CA ASN A 29 16.07 -49.08 1.60
C ASN A 29 17.23 -49.62 2.49
N VAL A 30 16.80 -50.21 3.62
CA VAL A 30 17.05 -51.59 4.15
C VAL A 30 17.75 -51.72 5.53
N GLU A 31 17.04 -52.42 6.44
CA GLU A 31 17.46 -53.19 7.65
C GLU A 31 18.11 -52.43 8.82
N GLU A 32 17.92 -52.74 10.12
CA GLU A 32 17.15 -53.70 10.91
C GLU A 32 17.26 -53.23 12.39
N ASP A 33 16.20 -53.46 13.18
CA ASP A 33 16.16 -53.65 14.64
C ASP A 33 17.25 -53.07 15.57
N LYS A 34 16.83 -52.18 16.49
CA LYS A 34 16.91 -52.37 17.96
C LYS A 34 16.22 -51.24 18.75
N PRO A 35 15.54 -51.56 19.87
CA PRO A 35 14.77 -50.58 20.63
C PRO A 35 15.66 -49.78 21.58
N TYR A 36 15.49 -48.46 21.62
CA TYR A 36 16.08 -47.64 22.68
C TYR A 36 15.16 -47.58 23.90
N SER A 37 15.77 -47.94 25.01
CA SER A 37 15.26 -48.02 26.37
C SER A 37 15.17 -46.62 26.98
N LEU A 38 14.01 -46.34 27.59
CA LEU A 38 13.81 -45.32 28.62
C LEU A 38 14.81 -45.48 29.77
N LEU A 39 15.60 -44.44 30.05
CA LEU A 39 16.22 -44.05 31.34
C LEU A 39 16.83 -42.65 31.10
N THR A 40 16.74 -41.60 31.91
CA THR A 40 16.02 -41.26 33.14
C THR A 40 16.33 -39.77 33.36
N GLU A 41 15.34 -38.99 33.79
CA GLU A 41 15.52 -37.64 34.34
C GLU A 41 16.42 -37.70 35.58
N LYS A 42 17.66 -37.21 35.46
CA LYS A 42 18.43 -36.62 36.54
C LYS A 42 19.77 -36.09 36.00
N ASP A 43 20.11 -34.90 36.45
CA ASP A 43 21.40 -34.22 36.27
C ASP A 43 21.49 -33.29 35.02
N GLU A 44 20.65 -32.24 34.99
CA GLU A 44 20.82 -31.06 34.12
C GLU A 44 20.90 -29.73 34.90
N ASP A 45 21.07 -29.78 36.24
CA ASP A 45 20.96 -28.60 37.12
C ASP A 45 22.32 -28.12 37.68
N GLU A 46 23.44 -28.47 37.02
CA GLU A 46 24.79 -27.94 37.35
C GLU A 46 25.59 -27.50 36.11
N SER A 47 24.97 -27.41 34.91
CA SER A 47 25.65 -27.00 33.66
C SER A 47 25.13 -25.73 33.01
N GLU A 48 24.01 -25.17 33.50
CA GLU A 48 23.52 -23.86 33.03
C GLU A 48 24.24 -22.71 33.75
N ASP A 49 24.58 -22.86 35.04
CA ASP A 49 25.30 -21.83 35.82
C ASP A 49 26.76 -21.61 35.32
N GLU A 50 27.45 -22.63 34.80
CA GLU A 50 28.81 -22.47 34.24
C GLU A 50 28.79 -21.83 32.84
N LEU A 51 27.67 -21.91 32.11
CA LEU A 51 27.53 -21.30 30.77
C LEU A 51 27.22 -19.81 30.85
N ASP A 52 26.40 -19.40 31.82
CA ASP A 52 26.09 -17.99 32.04
C ASP A 52 27.32 -17.20 32.51
N GLU A 53 28.18 -17.78 33.36
CA GLU A 53 29.44 -17.16 33.80
C GLU A 53 30.46 -17.00 32.64
N LEU A 54 30.45 -17.93 31.68
CA LEU A 54 31.28 -17.86 30.45
C LEU A 54 30.76 -16.85 29.42
N ILE A 55 29.44 -16.63 29.37
CA ILE A 55 28.84 -15.62 28.49
C ILE A 55 29.13 -14.22 29.02
N GLU A 56 29.04 -14.00 30.33
CA GLU A 56 29.33 -12.71 30.96
C GLU A 56 30.83 -12.33 30.81
N GLU A 57 31.75 -13.32 30.88
CA GLU A 57 33.18 -13.10 30.62
C GLU A 57 33.46 -12.76 29.14
N LEU A 58 32.74 -13.38 28.20
CA LEU A 58 32.87 -13.08 26.76
C LEU A 58 32.29 -11.71 26.39
N GLU A 59 31.16 -11.31 26.97
CA GLU A 59 30.57 -9.99 26.75
C GLU A 59 31.53 -8.89 27.25
N GLN A 60 32.15 -9.08 28.42
CA GLN A 60 33.13 -8.15 28.95
C GLN A 60 34.40 -8.06 28.09
N GLU A 61 34.92 -9.19 27.58
CA GLU A 61 36.05 -9.17 26.63
C GLU A 61 35.68 -8.49 25.31
N THR A 62 34.44 -8.63 24.82
CA THR A 62 33.99 -7.96 23.60
C THR A 62 33.81 -6.45 23.78
N GLU A 63 33.33 -6.00 24.94
CA GLU A 63 33.16 -4.57 25.23
C GLU A 63 34.52 -3.87 25.39
N GLU A 64 35.48 -4.50 26.09
CA GLU A 64 36.85 -4.00 26.19
C GLU A 64 37.56 -3.98 24.82
N ALA A 65 37.26 -4.94 23.93
CA ALA A 65 37.79 -4.96 22.58
C ALA A 65 37.19 -3.86 21.69
N THR A 66 35.90 -3.56 21.81
CA THR A 66 35.24 -2.46 21.08
C THR A 66 35.70 -1.10 21.55
N ASP A 67 35.86 -0.90 22.87
CA ASP A 67 36.29 0.38 23.44
C ASP A 67 37.77 0.68 23.09
N LYS A 68 38.59 -0.38 22.97
CA LYS A 68 39.96 -0.27 22.48
C LYS A 68 40.03 0.00 20.97
N LEU A 69 39.12 -0.56 20.18
CA LEU A 69 39.01 -0.29 18.74
C LEU A 69 38.52 1.14 18.47
N GLU A 70 37.55 1.64 19.24
CA GLU A 70 37.07 3.03 19.16
C GLU A 70 38.15 4.03 19.59
N LYS A 71 38.97 3.68 20.58
CA LYS A 71 40.09 4.51 21.00
C LYS A 71 41.25 4.51 19.99
N GLU A 72 41.56 3.36 19.38
CA GLU A 72 42.57 3.28 18.31
C GLU A 72 42.09 3.97 17.02
N THR A 73 40.78 3.96 16.72
CA THR A 73 40.23 4.77 15.61
C THR A 73 40.14 6.26 15.93
N SER A 74 39.91 6.65 17.19
CA SER A 74 39.93 8.06 17.61
C SER A 74 41.33 8.67 17.55
N GLU A 75 42.39 7.94 17.92
CA GLU A 75 43.78 8.43 17.81
C GLU A 75 44.29 8.43 16.35
N GLU A 76 43.81 7.53 15.49
CA GLU A 76 44.14 7.53 14.05
C GLU A 76 43.38 8.62 13.28
N VAL A 77 42.20 9.06 13.75
CA VAL A 77 41.45 10.19 13.17
C VAL A 77 42.10 11.54 13.54
N GLU A 78 42.55 11.75 14.79
CA GLU A 78 43.25 12.98 15.19
C GLU A 78 44.60 13.16 14.46
N GLU A 79 45.38 12.08 14.20
CA GLU A 79 46.62 12.17 13.41
C GLU A 79 46.35 12.41 11.90
N THR A 80 45.13 12.19 11.41
CA THR A 80 44.74 12.53 10.03
C THR A 80 44.12 13.91 9.90
N GLU A 81 43.46 14.46 10.92
CA GLU A 81 42.97 15.85 10.90
C GLU A 81 44.11 16.89 10.98
N GLU A 82 45.19 16.61 11.72
CA GLU A 82 46.34 17.54 11.81
C GLU A 82 47.19 17.59 10.51
N VAL A 83 47.11 16.57 9.64
CA VAL A 83 47.77 16.55 8.33
C VAL A 83 46.88 17.15 7.22
N VAL A 84 45.56 17.15 7.41
CA VAL A 84 44.60 17.75 6.48
C VAL A 84 44.53 19.27 6.67
N GLU A 85 44.58 19.79 7.91
CA GLU A 85 44.57 21.26 8.14
C GLU A 85 45.82 21.99 7.61
N GLU A 86 47.03 21.39 7.62
CA GLU A 86 48.22 22.04 7.03
C GLU A 86 48.33 21.89 5.49
N THR A 87 47.41 21.16 4.84
CA THR A 87 47.37 21.03 3.37
C THR A 87 46.15 21.67 2.71
N GLU A 88 45.12 22.06 3.47
CA GLU A 88 44.00 22.86 2.95
C GLU A 88 44.28 24.37 2.91
N GLU A 89 45.13 24.94 3.77
CA GLU A 89 45.35 26.40 3.80
C GLU A 89 46.35 26.95 2.74
N VAL A 90 46.99 26.09 1.93
CA VAL A 90 47.97 26.53 0.88
C VAL A 90 47.54 26.17 -0.55
N VAL A 91 46.42 25.48 -0.73
CA VAL A 91 45.95 25.07 -2.07
C VAL A 91 44.63 25.75 -2.49
N GLU A 92 43.92 26.40 -1.57
CA GLU A 92 42.57 26.94 -1.81
C GLU A 92 42.47 28.36 -2.39
N GLU A 93 43.58 29.05 -2.72
CA GLU A 93 43.49 30.39 -3.37
C GLU A 93 44.12 30.47 -4.77
N THR A 94 44.64 29.38 -5.35
CA THR A 94 45.24 29.45 -6.70
C THR A 94 44.88 28.33 -7.66
N ALA A 95 43.94 27.45 -7.29
CA ALA A 95 43.46 26.39 -8.17
C ALA A 95 42.03 26.64 -8.66
N GLU A 96 41.11 27.12 -7.83
CA GLU A 96 39.68 27.16 -8.17
C GLU A 96 39.33 28.15 -9.31
N GLU A 97 40.00 29.29 -9.39
CA GLU A 97 39.79 30.27 -10.48
C GLU A 97 40.38 29.78 -11.83
N VAL A 98 41.30 28.82 -11.83
CA VAL A 98 41.93 28.31 -13.07
C VAL A 98 41.22 27.05 -13.59
N VAL A 99 40.53 26.27 -12.76
CA VAL A 99 39.77 25.10 -13.25
C VAL A 99 38.37 25.44 -13.71
N GLU A 100 37.72 26.45 -13.12
CA GLU A 100 36.39 26.88 -13.56
C GLU A 100 36.45 27.59 -14.93
N GLU A 101 37.42 28.50 -15.12
CA GLU A 101 37.64 29.12 -16.44
C GLU A 101 38.06 28.11 -17.51
N VAL A 102 38.90 27.12 -17.17
CA VAL A 102 39.31 26.08 -18.15
C VAL A 102 38.19 25.07 -18.41
N ALA A 103 37.30 24.79 -17.45
CA ALA A 103 36.14 23.94 -17.69
C ALA A 103 35.07 24.66 -18.53
N GLU A 104 34.81 25.94 -18.25
CA GLU A 104 33.87 26.74 -19.05
C GLU A 104 34.42 27.01 -20.46
N GLU A 105 35.72 27.29 -20.60
CA GLU A 105 36.40 27.47 -21.90
C GLU A 105 36.46 26.16 -22.70
N VAL A 106 36.69 25.00 -22.05
CA VAL A 106 36.66 23.69 -22.73
C VAL A 106 35.22 23.29 -23.10
N VAL A 107 34.20 23.66 -22.32
CA VAL A 107 32.79 23.37 -22.65
C VAL A 107 32.28 24.31 -23.76
N GLU A 108 32.68 25.59 -23.78
CA GLU A 108 32.43 26.50 -24.90
C GLU A 108 33.18 26.07 -26.17
N GLU A 109 34.44 25.65 -26.09
CA GLU A 109 35.19 25.20 -27.27
C GLU A 109 34.64 23.88 -27.85
N VAL A 110 34.12 22.98 -27.01
CA VAL A 110 33.41 21.76 -27.47
C VAL A 110 32.02 22.09 -28.04
N ALA A 111 31.33 23.10 -27.49
CA ALA A 111 30.05 23.58 -28.03
C ALA A 111 30.20 24.37 -29.34
N GLU A 112 31.31 25.08 -29.55
CA GLU A 112 31.60 25.75 -30.83
C GLU A 112 31.96 24.76 -31.95
N ASP A 113 32.66 23.67 -31.64
CA ASP A 113 33.03 22.65 -32.65
C ASP A 113 31.84 21.74 -33.05
N LEU A 114 30.72 21.81 -32.30
CA LEU A 114 29.44 21.15 -32.58
C LEU A 114 28.35 22.08 -33.10
N LYS A 115 28.71 23.27 -33.62
CA LYS A 115 27.76 24.06 -34.41
C LYS A 115 27.46 23.33 -35.72
N ALA A 116 26.45 22.48 -35.69
CA ALA A 116 25.82 22.00 -36.91
C ALA A 116 25.47 23.21 -37.78
N ASP A 117 25.80 23.16 -39.06
CA ASP A 117 25.53 24.25 -40.01
C ASP A 117 24.03 24.57 -40.13
N ILE A 118 23.17 23.64 -39.69
CA ILE A 118 21.72 23.66 -39.84
C ILE A 118 21.10 23.12 -38.56
N THR A 119 20.24 23.92 -37.92
CA THR A 119 19.39 23.50 -36.80
C THR A 119 17.93 23.45 -37.27
N ILE A 120 17.21 22.41 -36.84
CA ILE A 120 15.78 22.25 -37.09
C ILE A 120 15.10 21.98 -35.75
N ASP A 121 14.27 22.91 -35.33
CA ASP A 121 13.41 22.78 -34.15
C ASP A 121 12.07 22.16 -34.54
N VAL A 122 11.66 21.13 -33.81
CA VAL A 122 10.34 20.50 -33.91
C VAL A 122 9.81 20.24 -32.51
N LYS A 123 8.50 20.01 -32.40
CA LYS A 123 7.90 19.56 -31.15
C LYS A 123 7.72 18.04 -31.12
N GLU A 124 7.67 17.44 -29.94
CA GLU A 124 7.21 16.05 -29.79
C GLU A 124 5.86 15.84 -30.50
N GLY A 125 5.71 14.70 -31.18
CA GLY A 125 4.56 14.39 -32.05
C GLY A 125 4.64 14.97 -33.47
N GLU A 126 5.57 15.88 -33.78
CA GLU A 126 5.77 16.39 -35.14
C GLU A 126 6.64 15.48 -36.01
N LYS A 127 6.46 15.58 -37.33
CA LYS A 127 7.24 14.80 -38.28
C LYS A 127 8.43 15.60 -38.81
N VAL A 128 9.63 15.11 -38.55
CA VAL A 128 10.85 15.55 -39.24
C VAL A 128 10.90 14.92 -40.63
N SER A 129 11.18 15.72 -41.66
CA SER A 129 11.43 15.21 -43.02
C SER A 129 12.48 16.06 -43.73
N LEU A 130 13.68 15.51 -43.85
CA LEU A 130 14.78 16.14 -44.56
C LEU A 130 14.67 15.88 -46.05
N LYS A 131 14.90 16.92 -46.87
CA LYS A 131 14.93 16.84 -48.34
C LYS A 131 16.22 17.47 -48.86
N PRO A 132 17.37 16.81 -48.67
CA PRO A 132 18.66 17.33 -49.10
C PRO A 132 18.71 17.45 -50.63
N LYS A 133 19.53 18.39 -51.09
CA LYS A 133 19.81 18.61 -52.51
C LYS A 133 21.30 18.79 -52.71
N ALA A 134 21.89 17.89 -53.48
CA ALA A 134 23.27 17.95 -53.94
C ALA A 134 23.30 18.06 -55.47
N LYS A 135 24.42 18.54 -56.00
CA LYS A 135 24.67 18.66 -57.43
C LYS A 135 25.97 17.94 -57.74
N ASP A 136 25.89 16.96 -58.64
CA ASP A 136 27.06 16.33 -59.22
C ASP A 136 27.46 17.05 -60.52
N LEU A 137 28.76 17.16 -60.79
CA LEU A 137 29.29 17.85 -61.98
C LEU A 137 29.36 16.95 -63.21
N ASP A 138 29.46 15.64 -63.00
CA ASP A 138 29.49 14.62 -64.04
C ASP A 138 28.07 14.11 -64.38
N GLU A 139 27.06 14.62 -63.67
CA GLU A 139 25.64 14.26 -63.78
C GLU A 139 25.35 12.80 -63.39
N ASP A 140 26.17 12.22 -62.50
CA ASP A 140 25.94 10.91 -61.89
C ASP A 140 24.73 10.95 -60.92
N ASP A 141 24.04 9.81 -60.77
CA ASP A 141 22.90 9.68 -59.84
C ASP A 141 23.36 9.78 -58.38
N ILE A 142 22.72 10.66 -57.61
CA ILE A 142 23.06 10.89 -56.19
C ILE A 142 22.12 10.09 -55.30
N THR A 143 22.69 9.31 -54.40
CA THR A 143 21.97 8.61 -53.32
C THR A 143 22.23 9.30 -51.98
N TYR A 144 21.20 9.41 -51.14
CA TYR A 144 21.30 9.98 -49.79
C TYR A 144 21.18 8.89 -48.73
N THR A 145 21.92 9.05 -47.64
CA THR A 145 21.77 8.24 -46.42
C THR A 145 21.73 9.15 -45.20
N PHE A 146 21.03 8.69 -44.16
CA PHE A 146 20.81 9.44 -42.93
C PHE A 146 21.21 8.58 -41.74
N THR A 147 21.70 9.19 -40.67
CA THR A 147 21.89 8.52 -39.39
C THR A 147 20.61 8.56 -38.55
N SER A 148 20.52 7.66 -37.57
CA SER A 148 19.49 7.65 -36.54
C SER A 148 19.33 9.04 -35.89
N PRO A 149 18.11 9.47 -35.52
CA PRO A 149 16.84 8.74 -35.53
C PRO A 149 16.08 8.73 -36.88
N LEU A 150 16.63 9.29 -37.95
CA LEU A 150 15.97 9.30 -39.26
C LEU A 150 15.96 7.91 -39.91
N ASP A 151 14.88 7.60 -40.63
CA ASP A 151 14.76 6.43 -41.51
C ASP A 151 15.55 6.60 -42.83
N GLU A 152 15.52 5.58 -43.68
CA GLU A 152 16.20 5.59 -45.00
C GLU A 152 15.69 6.69 -45.95
N ASP A 153 14.46 7.18 -45.73
CA ASP A 153 13.84 8.28 -46.47
C ASP A 153 14.15 9.67 -45.86
N GLY A 154 14.94 9.72 -44.79
CA GLY A 154 15.26 10.97 -44.07
C GLY A 154 14.09 11.50 -43.26
N ARG A 155 13.25 10.61 -42.72
CA ARG A 155 12.08 10.97 -41.93
C ARG A 155 12.16 10.39 -40.53
N TRP A 156 11.62 11.13 -39.58
CA TRP A 156 11.39 10.67 -38.21
C TRP A 156 10.06 11.23 -37.74
N GLN A 157 9.21 10.35 -37.21
CA GLN A 157 8.00 10.73 -36.51
C GLN A 157 8.37 10.77 -35.03
N THR A 158 8.47 11.96 -34.44
CA THR A 158 8.72 12.08 -33.01
C THR A 158 7.48 11.64 -32.23
N ASP A 159 7.70 11.15 -31.02
CA ASP A 159 6.68 10.76 -30.04
C ASP A 159 6.97 11.45 -28.69
N TYR A 160 6.10 11.24 -27.71
CA TYR A 160 6.37 11.68 -26.34
C TYR A 160 7.61 10.96 -25.76
N GLY A 161 8.48 11.71 -25.10
CA GLY A 161 9.76 11.23 -24.56
C GLY A 161 10.94 11.39 -25.54
N ASP A 162 10.71 11.87 -26.77
CA ASP A 162 11.77 12.19 -27.74
C ASP A 162 12.35 13.60 -27.56
N ALA A 163 11.94 14.37 -26.53
CA ALA A 163 12.51 15.67 -26.24
C ALA A 163 14.03 15.59 -26.04
N GLY A 164 14.77 16.45 -26.74
CA GLY A 164 16.22 16.47 -26.69
C GLY A 164 16.87 16.94 -27.97
N GLU A 165 18.19 16.83 -28.01
CA GLU A 165 19.01 17.23 -29.16
C GLU A 165 19.61 16.00 -29.85
N TYR A 166 19.47 15.94 -31.17
CA TYR A 166 19.93 14.83 -31.99
C TYR A 166 20.78 15.35 -33.15
N LEU A 167 22.07 15.07 -33.09
CA LEU A 167 22.98 15.35 -34.20
C LEU A 167 22.86 14.25 -35.25
N VAL A 168 22.35 14.60 -36.44
CA VAL A 168 22.21 13.66 -37.56
C VAL A 168 23.13 14.03 -38.71
N THR A 169 23.79 13.04 -39.30
CA THR A 169 24.66 13.23 -40.46
C THR A 169 23.90 12.83 -41.73
N VAL A 170 23.79 13.77 -42.67
CA VAL A 170 23.26 13.54 -44.02
C VAL A 170 24.41 13.33 -44.98
N THR A 171 24.49 12.15 -45.59
CA THR A 171 25.55 11.82 -46.57
C THR A 171 24.96 11.71 -47.97
N ALA A 172 25.62 12.31 -48.96
CA ALA A 172 25.31 12.21 -50.37
C ALA A 172 26.47 11.54 -51.12
N THR A 173 26.18 10.52 -51.94
CA THR A 173 27.19 9.78 -52.71
C THR A 173 26.75 9.55 -54.16
N ASP A 174 27.71 9.62 -55.08
CA ASP A 174 27.60 9.24 -56.49
C ASP A 174 28.07 7.78 -56.75
N GLY A 175 28.39 7.04 -55.68
CA GLY A 175 28.96 5.69 -55.74
C GLY A 175 30.48 5.63 -55.92
N LYS A 176 31.17 6.76 -56.05
CA LYS A 176 32.64 6.87 -56.12
C LYS A 176 33.22 7.75 -55.02
N ALA A 177 32.51 8.81 -54.67
CA ALA A 177 32.84 9.78 -53.63
C ALA A 177 31.61 10.08 -52.77
N GLU A 178 31.83 10.67 -51.61
CA GLU A 178 30.78 11.07 -50.68
C GLU A 178 31.07 12.45 -50.08
N THR A 179 30.00 13.12 -49.66
CA THR A 179 30.04 14.36 -48.89
C THR A 179 28.99 14.28 -47.80
N SER A 180 29.28 14.81 -46.61
CA SER A 180 28.37 14.80 -45.47
C SER A 180 28.17 16.19 -44.88
N LYS A 181 27.02 16.39 -44.25
CA LYS A 181 26.72 17.55 -43.41
C LYS A 181 25.97 17.09 -42.17
N ASP A 182 26.33 17.68 -41.04
CA ASP A 182 25.60 17.49 -39.79
C ASP A 182 24.44 18.48 -39.69
N VAL A 183 23.33 18.00 -39.16
CA VAL A 183 22.10 18.74 -38.88
C VAL A 183 21.75 18.48 -37.42
N LEU A 184 21.56 19.54 -36.65
CA LEU A 184 21.07 19.43 -35.28
C LEU A 184 19.54 19.44 -35.31
N LEU A 185 18.92 18.36 -34.86
CA LEU A 185 17.49 18.32 -34.61
C LEU A 185 17.26 18.63 -33.12
N VAL A 186 16.45 19.64 -32.83
CA VAL A 186 16.05 19.98 -31.47
C VAL A 186 14.57 19.63 -31.34
N VAL A 187 14.25 18.70 -30.45
CA VAL A 187 12.87 18.31 -30.16
C VAL A 187 12.46 18.95 -28.85
N GLU A 188 11.52 19.88 -28.90
CA GLU A 188 10.95 20.54 -27.73
C GLU A 188 9.91 19.62 -27.05
N LYS A 189 10.02 19.44 -25.72
CA LYS A 189 9.04 18.70 -24.90
C LYS A 189 7.65 19.31 -25.06
N VAL A 190 6.64 18.47 -25.26
CA VAL A 190 5.23 18.84 -25.20
C VAL A 190 4.57 18.04 -24.09
N ASN A 191 4.23 18.72 -23.00
CA ASN A 191 3.55 18.10 -21.87
C ASN A 191 2.08 17.81 -22.19
N VAL A 192 1.58 16.66 -21.72
CA VAL A 192 0.19 16.21 -21.89
C VAL A 192 -0.33 15.70 -20.56
N ALA A 193 -1.59 16.02 -20.24
CA ALA A 193 -2.20 15.56 -19.01
C ALA A 193 -2.23 14.02 -18.94
N PRO A 194 -2.14 13.43 -17.73
CA PRO A 194 -2.31 12.00 -17.54
C PRO A 194 -3.65 11.50 -18.09
N GLU A 195 -3.69 10.30 -18.64
CA GLU A 195 -4.92 9.68 -19.15
C GLU A 195 -5.51 8.71 -18.11
N ILE A 196 -6.79 8.91 -17.77
CA ILE A 196 -7.56 7.99 -16.92
C ILE A 196 -8.35 7.05 -17.83
N GLU A 197 -8.13 5.73 -17.73
CA GLU A 197 -8.97 4.76 -18.45
C GLU A 197 -10.45 4.93 -18.08
N ASN A 198 -11.36 4.65 -19.02
CA ASN A 198 -12.79 4.83 -18.78
C ASN A 198 -13.32 3.83 -17.74
N ILE A 199 -13.71 4.34 -16.57
CA ILE A 199 -14.35 3.60 -15.48
C ILE A 199 -15.88 3.67 -15.66
N LYS A 200 -16.55 2.54 -15.49
CA LYS A 200 -18.01 2.44 -15.64
C LYS A 200 -18.69 2.77 -14.31
N SER A 201 -19.97 3.12 -14.39
CA SER A 201 -20.80 3.24 -13.19
C SER A 201 -20.87 1.92 -12.43
N VAL A 202 -20.93 2.01 -11.10
CA VAL A 202 -20.99 0.86 -10.18
C VAL A 202 -22.32 0.89 -9.42
N SER A 203 -22.89 -0.28 -9.16
CA SER A 203 -24.05 -0.41 -8.27
C SER A 203 -23.83 -1.60 -7.33
N LEU A 204 -24.11 -1.38 -6.05
CA LEU A 204 -23.95 -2.31 -4.95
C LEU A 204 -25.05 -2.07 -3.91
N ASP A 205 -25.25 -3.01 -3.00
CA ASP A 205 -26.22 -2.86 -1.92
C ASP A 205 -25.54 -2.28 -0.66
N GLU A 206 -26.33 -1.68 0.23
CA GLU A 206 -25.83 -1.25 1.55
C GLU A 206 -25.14 -2.39 2.32
N GLY A 207 -24.10 -2.02 3.08
CA GLY A 207 -23.27 -2.97 3.82
C GLY A 207 -22.22 -3.70 2.97
N GLU A 208 -22.13 -3.41 1.66
CA GLU A 208 -21.09 -3.93 0.77
C GLU A 208 -19.89 -2.97 0.68
N THR A 209 -18.74 -3.50 0.28
CA THR A 209 -17.51 -2.73 0.06
C THR A 209 -17.33 -2.41 -1.41
N LEU A 210 -17.20 -1.13 -1.75
CA LEU A 210 -16.74 -0.67 -3.05
C LEU A 210 -15.21 -0.61 -3.07
N VAL A 211 -14.61 -1.08 -4.15
CA VAL A 211 -13.18 -0.92 -4.44
C VAL A 211 -13.02 -0.28 -5.83
N LEU A 212 -12.34 0.87 -5.88
CA LEU A 212 -11.99 1.59 -7.10
C LEU A 212 -10.47 1.54 -7.32
N GLU A 213 -10.05 0.86 -8.38
CA GLU A 213 -8.65 0.78 -8.82
C GLU A 213 -8.53 1.44 -10.20
N PRO A 214 -8.39 2.79 -10.26
CA PRO A 214 -8.26 3.47 -11.55
C PRO A 214 -6.94 3.11 -12.23
N VAL A 215 -7.01 2.82 -13.54
CA VAL A 215 -5.82 2.64 -14.38
C VAL A 215 -5.50 3.98 -15.04
N ILE A 216 -4.29 4.48 -14.78
CA ILE A 216 -3.85 5.82 -15.16
C ILE A 216 -2.45 5.73 -15.74
N ALA A 217 -2.19 6.44 -16.84
CA ALA A 217 -0.88 6.51 -17.47
C ALA A 217 -0.62 7.91 -17.99
N ASP A 218 0.61 8.38 -17.85
CA ASP A 218 1.06 9.63 -18.45
C ASP A 218 1.74 9.35 -19.81
N PRO A 219 1.34 10.02 -20.91
CA PRO A 219 1.94 9.81 -22.22
C PRO A 219 3.44 10.17 -22.29
N ASN A 220 3.87 11.18 -21.52
CA ASN A 220 5.27 11.59 -21.41
C ASN A 220 6.07 10.69 -20.45
N GLY A 221 5.39 9.80 -19.71
CA GLY A 221 6.00 8.94 -18.70
C GLY A 221 6.31 9.68 -17.40
N ASP A 222 5.71 10.85 -17.19
CA ASP A 222 5.88 11.65 -15.98
C ASP A 222 5.21 10.99 -14.76
N GLU A 223 5.64 11.36 -13.56
CA GLU A 223 5.06 10.83 -12.31
C GLU A 223 3.64 11.39 -12.10
N VAL A 224 2.68 10.51 -11.81
CA VAL A 224 1.27 10.90 -11.67
C VAL A 224 0.81 10.80 -10.23
N THR A 225 0.26 11.90 -9.73
CA THR A 225 -0.48 11.93 -8.46
C THR A 225 -1.97 11.73 -8.72
N VAL A 226 -2.59 10.80 -7.98
CA VAL A 226 -4.00 10.46 -8.10
C VAL A 226 -4.76 10.85 -6.83
N THR A 227 -5.94 11.43 -7.00
CA THR A 227 -6.88 11.67 -5.90
C THR A 227 -8.26 11.16 -6.25
N ILE A 228 -8.95 10.61 -5.25
CA ILE A 228 -10.31 10.10 -5.36
C ILE A 228 -11.14 10.81 -4.30
N SER A 229 -12.27 11.40 -4.70
CA SER A 229 -13.12 12.16 -3.79
C SER A 229 -13.81 11.27 -2.75
N ASP A 230 -14.24 11.89 -1.66
CA ASP A 230 -15.17 11.27 -0.70
C ASP A 230 -16.46 10.80 -1.41
N PRO A 231 -17.15 9.78 -0.86
CA PRO A 231 -16.79 9.00 0.33
C PRO A 231 -15.72 7.91 0.12
N VAL A 232 -15.20 7.73 -1.11
CA VAL A 232 -14.26 6.65 -1.41
C VAL A 232 -12.86 6.95 -0.89
N GLY A 233 -12.37 8.17 -1.09
CA GLY A 233 -11.03 8.54 -0.64
C GLY A 233 -9.89 7.87 -1.41
N ASN A 234 -8.66 8.29 -1.13
CA ASN A 234 -7.48 7.96 -1.95
C ASN A 234 -7.00 6.51 -1.84
N ASP A 235 -7.44 5.75 -0.83
CA ASP A 235 -7.17 4.30 -0.76
C ASP A 235 -8.07 3.50 -1.72
N GLY A 236 -9.07 4.15 -2.33
CA GLY A 236 -9.96 3.55 -3.29
C GLY A 236 -10.99 2.62 -2.65
N ILE A 237 -11.15 2.64 -1.33
CA ILE A 237 -12.01 1.68 -0.61
C ILE A 237 -13.10 2.41 0.14
N TRP A 238 -14.35 2.01 -0.10
CA TRP A 238 -15.49 2.49 0.67
C TRP A 238 -16.29 1.31 1.23
N GLU A 239 -16.26 1.15 2.54
CA GLU A 239 -17.17 0.25 3.28
C GLU A 239 -18.48 0.98 3.53
N THR A 240 -19.53 0.63 2.79
CA THR A 240 -20.83 1.30 2.92
C THR A 240 -21.56 0.85 4.18
N GLY A 241 -22.25 1.78 4.83
CA GLY A 241 -23.17 1.53 5.92
C GLY A 241 -24.58 1.15 5.44
N TYR A 242 -25.48 0.94 6.40
CA TYR A 242 -26.90 0.63 6.20
C TYR A 242 -27.79 1.87 6.08
N THR A 243 -27.15 3.05 5.98
CA THR A 243 -27.78 4.36 5.80
C THR A 243 -27.20 5.12 4.60
N ASP A 244 -26.39 4.44 3.78
CA ASP A 244 -25.63 5.04 2.67
C ASP A 244 -26.36 4.87 1.32
N ASN A 245 -27.63 4.42 1.30
CA ASN A 245 -28.37 4.31 0.06
C ASN A 245 -28.45 5.67 -0.68
N GLY A 246 -28.18 5.66 -1.98
CA GLY A 246 -28.16 6.90 -2.76
C GLY A 246 -27.36 6.81 -4.05
N GLU A 247 -27.27 7.95 -4.74
CA GLU A 247 -26.41 8.14 -5.90
C GLU A 247 -25.26 9.08 -5.53
N TYR A 248 -24.03 8.64 -5.85
CA TYR A 248 -22.79 9.34 -5.56
C TYR A 248 -22.02 9.56 -6.86
N ASP A 249 -21.50 10.77 -7.05
CA ASP A 249 -20.62 11.11 -8.16
C ASP A 249 -19.19 11.21 -7.61
N ILE A 250 -18.41 10.14 -7.79
CA ILE A 250 -17.03 10.05 -7.33
C ILE A 250 -16.10 10.66 -8.37
N ILE A 251 -15.31 11.65 -7.99
CA ILE A 251 -14.37 12.33 -8.89
C ILE A 251 -12.99 11.73 -8.69
N ILE A 252 -12.41 11.23 -9.77
CA ILE A 252 -11.03 10.76 -9.83
C ILE A 252 -10.24 11.81 -10.61
N LYS A 253 -9.18 12.33 -10.01
CA LYS A 253 -8.26 13.28 -10.64
C LYS A 253 -6.87 12.70 -10.72
N ALA A 254 -6.22 12.91 -11.86
CA ALA A 254 -4.83 12.56 -12.10
C ALA A 254 -4.07 13.81 -12.55
N THR A 255 -2.89 14.04 -11.99
CA THR A 255 -2.05 15.20 -12.33
C THR A 255 -0.57 14.84 -12.35
N ASP A 256 0.16 15.42 -13.29
CA ASP A 256 1.62 15.38 -13.46
C ASP A 256 2.29 16.66 -12.88
N GLU A 257 1.61 17.35 -11.94
CA GLU A 257 1.95 18.67 -11.38
C GLU A 257 1.77 19.89 -12.31
N GLU A 258 1.70 19.70 -13.64
CA GLU A 258 1.54 20.78 -14.62
C GLU A 258 0.13 20.84 -15.22
N LEU A 259 -0.43 19.68 -15.51
CA LEU A 259 -1.73 19.44 -16.12
C LEU A 259 -2.53 18.43 -15.29
N GLU A 260 -3.84 18.41 -15.50
CA GLU A 260 -4.74 17.49 -14.82
C GLU A 260 -5.77 16.91 -15.77
N SER A 261 -6.19 15.69 -15.48
CA SER A 261 -7.39 15.08 -16.04
C SER A 261 -8.33 14.66 -14.91
N GLU A 262 -9.63 14.65 -15.21
CA GLU A 262 -10.64 14.24 -14.26
C GLU A 262 -11.70 13.33 -14.91
N GLN A 263 -12.21 12.40 -14.13
CA GLN A 263 -13.29 11.51 -14.52
C GLN A 263 -14.30 11.36 -13.38
N THR A 264 -15.58 11.43 -13.70
CA THR A 264 -16.67 11.19 -12.73
C THR A 264 -17.22 9.78 -12.88
N VAL A 265 -17.16 9.00 -11.80
CA VAL A 265 -17.74 7.66 -11.69
C VAL A 265 -19.03 7.73 -10.90
N LYS A 266 -20.13 7.30 -11.51
CA LYS A 266 -21.42 7.21 -10.83
C LYS A 266 -21.52 5.93 -10.03
N VAL A 267 -21.75 6.04 -8.74
CA VAL A 267 -21.95 4.92 -7.82
C VAL A 267 -23.38 4.98 -7.28
N THR A 268 -24.10 3.86 -7.35
CA THR A 268 -25.46 3.72 -6.82
C THR A 268 -25.48 2.68 -5.70
N ILE A 269 -25.80 3.12 -4.49
CA ILE A 269 -26.00 2.25 -3.33
C ILE A 269 -27.50 1.95 -3.20
N ASN A 270 -27.89 0.69 -3.34
CA ASN A 270 -29.28 0.26 -3.22
C ASN A 270 -29.64 0.02 -1.76
N LYS A 271 -30.84 0.47 -1.35
CA LYS A 271 -31.35 0.21 0.02
C LYS A 271 -31.44 -1.30 0.26
N LYS A 272 -30.97 -1.75 1.42
CA LYS A 272 -31.07 -3.14 1.86
C LYS A 272 -31.46 -3.18 3.33
N ASN A 273 -32.69 -3.63 3.59
CA ASN A 273 -33.23 -3.78 4.94
C ASN A 273 -32.53 -4.92 5.71
N VAL A 274 -32.24 -4.67 6.98
CA VAL A 274 -31.80 -5.64 7.98
C VAL A 274 -32.80 -5.62 9.12
N ALA A 275 -33.32 -6.79 9.50
CA ALA A 275 -34.29 -6.88 10.59
C ALA A 275 -33.70 -6.35 11.91
N PRO A 276 -34.54 -5.77 12.80
CA PRO A 276 -34.09 -5.28 14.09
C PRO A 276 -33.57 -6.42 14.96
N LYS A 277 -32.69 -6.11 15.90
CA LYS A 277 -32.11 -7.07 16.84
C LYS A 277 -32.64 -6.79 18.25
N ILE A 278 -32.99 -7.85 18.98
CA ILE A 278 -33.42 -7.78 20.39
C ILE A 278 -32.29 -8.34 21.27
N GLU A 279 -31.87 -7.58 22.28
CA GLU A 279 -30.88 -7.96 23.30
C GLU A 279 -31.37 -7.56 24.71
N GLY A 280 -30.59 -7.87 25.75
CA GLY A 280 -30.86 -7.42 27.13
C GLY A 280 -31.89 -8.25 27.91
N VAL A 281 -32.43 -9.33 27.35
CA VAL A 281 -33.42 -10.20 28.02
C VAL A 281 -32.93 -11.65 28.04
N GLU A 282 -33.04 -12.30 29.20
CA GLU A 282 -32.76 -13.72 29.36
C GLU A 282 -33.88 -14.56 28.74
N GLU A 283 -33.53 -15.65 28.04
CA GLU A 283 -34.51 -16.56 27.43
C GLU A 283 -35.29 -17.39 28.47
N PHE A 284 -34.78 -17.48 29.70
CA PHE A 284 -35.37 -18.23 30.79
C PHE A 284 -35.28 -17.45 32.09
N ILE A 285 -36.42 -17.24 32.75
CA ILE A 285 -36.54 -16.46 33.98
C ILE A 285 -37.34 -17.26 35.01
N GLU A 286 -36.87 -17.33 36.24
CA GLU A 286 -37.55 -17.99 37.36
C GLU A 286 -37.79 -16.97 38.48
N ILE A 287 -39.06 -16.80 38.85
CA ILE A 287 -39.51 -15.89 39.93
C ILE A 287 -40.49 -16.62 40.85
N GLN A 288 -40.81 -16.05 42.01
CA GLN A 288 -41.80 -16.63 42.92
C GLN A 288 -43.14 -15.88 42.85
N GLU A 289 -44.24 -16.55 43.19
CA GLU A 289 -45.56 -15.90 43.28
C GLU A 289 -45.54 -14.67 44.22
N GLY A 290 -46.05 -13.54 43.74
CA GLY A 290 -46.01 -12.26 44.45
C GLY A 290 -44.81 -11.38 44.10
N ASP A 291 -43.86 -11.87 43.30
CA ASP A 291 -42.79 -11.06 42.74
C ASP A 291 -43.29 -10.25 41.53
N THR A 292 -42.56 -9.18 41.22
CA THR A 292 -42.76 -8.38 40.01
C THR A 292 -41.68 -8.74 38.99
N LEU A 293 -42.07 -9.26 37.83
CA LEU A 293 -41.20 -9.40 36.67
C LEU A 293 -41.16 -8.08 35.91
N VAL A 294 -39.96 -7.66 35.51
CA VAL A 294 -39.76 -6.53 34.59
C VAL A 294 -38.89 -6.99 33.42
N LEU A 295 -39.37 -6.78 32.19
CA LEU A 295 -38.63 -7.01 30.96
C LEU A 295 -38.32 -5.67 30.29
N GLU A 296 -37.03 -5.38 30.11
CA GLU A 296 -36.53 -4.19 29.44
C GLU A 296 -35.71 -4.59 28.20
N PRO A 297 -36.34 -5.05 27.10
CA PRO A 297 -35.61 -5.42 25.90
C PRO A 297 -34.92 -4.21 25.26
N GLU A 298 -33.65 -4.38 24.93
CA GLU A 298 -32.89 -3.44 24.13
C GLU A 298 -33.07 -3.81 22.66
N VAL A 299 -33.55 -2.86 21.85
CA VAL A 299 -33.79 -3.10 20.42
C VAL A 299 -32.97 -2.13 19.59
N THR A 300 -32.21 -2.68 18.65
CA THR A 300 -31.34 -1.91 17.74
C THR A 300 -31.65 -2.27 16.30
N ASP A 301 -31.63 -1.29 15.41
CA ASP A 301 -31.78 -1.47 13.97
C ASP A 301 -30.58 -0.88 13.24
N LEU A 302 -30.02 -1.61 12.26
CA LEU A 302 -28.82 -1.15 11.54
C LEU A 302 -29.14 -0.09 10.48
N ASN A 303 -30.34 -0.11 9.92
CA ASN A 303 -30.81 0.87 8.95
C ASN A 303 -31.33 2.16 9.61
N GLU A 304 -31.33 2.21 10.96
CA GLU A 304 -31.94 3.28 11.75
C GLU A 304 -33.44 3.47 11.46
N ASP A 305 -34.11 2.41 11.00
CA ASP A 305 -35.54 2.43 10.73
C ASP A 305 -36.34 2.46 12.06
N ASP A 306 -37.56 3.04 12.04
CA ASP A 306 -38.43 3.11 13.23
C ASP A 306 -38.91 1.70 13.62
N VAL A 307 -38.54 1.22 14.81
CA VAL A 307 -38.91 -0.12 15.29
C VAL A 307 -40.05 -0.08 16.29
N THR A 308 -41.09 -0.89 16.05
CA THR A 308 -42.17 -1.14 17.00
C THR A 308 -41.88 -2.38 17.83
N VAL A 309 -41.86 -2.22 19.16
CA VAL A 309 -41.66 -3.33 20.10
C VAL A 309 -42.99 -3.69 20.77
N THR A 310 -43.28 -4.99 20.83
CA THR A 310 -44.44 -5.52 21.56
C THR A 310 -44.04 -6.71 22.43
N ILE A 311 -44.65 -6.83 23.61
CA ILE A 311 -44.44 -7.91 24.56
C ILE A 311 -45.80 -8.54 24.83
N SER A 312 -45.89 -9.86 24.69
CA SER A 312 -47.16 -10.57 24.89
C SER A 312 -47.58 -10.63 26.36
N ASP A 313 -48.85 -10.97 26.59
CA ASP A 313 -49.32 -11.37 27.91
C ASP A 313 -48.50 -12.56 28.45
N PRO A 314 -48.35 -12.70 29.78
CA PRO A 314 -48.94 -11.85 30.83
C PRO A 314 -48.19 -10.54 31.11
N VAL A 315 -47.01 -10.31 30.50
CA VAL A 315 -46.18 -9.13 30.79
C VAL A 315 -46.72 -7.86 30.14
N GLY A 316 -47.14 -7.92 28.88
CA GLY A 316 -47.67 -6.76 28.18
C GLY A 316 -46.63 -5.68 27.84
N ASN A 317 -47.05 -4.69 27.06
CA ASN A 317 -46.15 -3.70 26.45
C ASN A 317 -45.54 -2.68 27.44
N ASP A 318 -46.03 -2.58 28.67
CA ASP A 318 -45.37 -1.80 29.73
C ASP A 318 -44.21 -2.56 30.38
N GLY A 319 -43.97 -3.80 29.94
CA GLY A 319 -42.82 -4.61 30.32
C GLY A 319 -42.88 -5.11 31.76
N THR A 320 -44.02 -5.00 32.46
CA THR A 320 -44.11 -5.29 33.89
C THR A 320 -45.25 -6.24 34.20
N TRP A 321 -44.95 -7.31 34.93
CA TRP A 321 -45.95 -8.24 35.44
C TRP A 321 -45.85 -8.38 36.96
N GLU A 322 -46.88 -7.91 37.66
CA GLU A 322 -47.05 -8.20 39.10
C GLU A 322 -47.78 -9.53 39.26
N THR A 323 -47.08 -10.56 39.72
CA THR A 323 -47.67 -11.89 39.94
C THR A 323 -48.46 -11.96 41.23
N ASP A 324 -49.47 -12.83 41.30
CA ASP A 324 -50.19 -13.17 42.52
C ASP A 324 -50.05 -14.66 42.89
N TYR A 325 -50.67 -15.06 44.00
CA TYR A 325 -50.64 -16.44 44.53
C TYR A 325 -51.50 -17.44 43.73
N THR A 326 -51.90 -17.08 42.52
CA THR A 326 -52.61 -17.95 41.57
C THR A 326 -51.90 -18.03 40.22
N ASP A 327 -50.76 -17.35 40.06
CA ASP A 327 -49.98 -17.28 38.83
C ASP A 327 -48.85 -18.32 38.77
N HIS A 328 -48.75 -19.31 39.68
CA HIS A 328 -47.77 -20.38 39.52
C HIS A 328 -47.97 -21.13 38.19
N GLY A 329 -46.86 -21.41 37.51
CA GLY A 329 -46.88 -22.09 36.23
C GLY A 329 -45.71 -21.71 35.34
N GLU A 330 -45.78 -22.20 34.10
CA GLU A 330 -44.83 -21.90 33.04
C GLU A 330 -45.53 -21.05 31.98
N TYR A 331 -44.94 -19.90 31.66
CA TYR A 331 -45.47 -18.92 30.73
C TYR A 331 -44.46 -18.69 29.60
N THR A 332 -44.94 -18.59 28.38
CA THR A 332 -44.12 -18.16 27.25
C THR A 332 -44.49 -16.71 26.92
N VAL A 333 -43.54 -15.80 27.13
CA VAL A 333 -43.66 -14.40 26.78
C VAL A 333 -42.93 -14.17 25.47
N THR A 334 -43.61 -13.62 24.47
CA THR A 334 -43.03 -13.32 23.17
C THR A 334 -42.75 -11.82 23.07
N ILE A 335 -41.50 -11.47 22.83
CA ILE A 335 -41.05 -10.12 22.50
C ILE A 335 -40.89 -10.04 20.98
N LYS A 336 -41.58 -9.11 20.33
CA LYS A 336 -41.50 -8.87 18.88
C LYS A 336 -40.98 -7.46 18.63
N ALA A 337 -39.95 -7.34 17.81
CA ALA A 337 -39.45 -6.09 17.25
C ALA A 337 -39.72 -6.09 15.74
N GLU A 338 -40.41 -5.07 15.22
CA GLU A 338 -40.84 -4.99 13.82
C GLU A 338 -40.48 -3.61 13.24
N ASP A 339 -39.72 -3.61 12.16
CA ASP A 339 -39.50 -2.45 11.30
C ASP A 339 -40.57 -2.42 10.17
N GLU A 340 -40.47 -1.54 9.18
CA GLU A 340 -41.46 -1.46 8.09
C GLU A 340 -41.51 -2.70 7.16
N GLU A 341 -40.44 -3.49 7.10
CA GLU A 341 -40.23 -4.58 6.14
C GLU A 341 -40.03 -5.97 6.79
N SER A 342 -39.57 -6.02 8.03
CA SER A 342 -39.04 -7.19 8.72
C SER A 342 -39.47 -7.26 10.19
N THR A 343 -39.32 -8.45 10.77
CA THR A 343 -39.67 -8.75 12.15
C THR A 343 -38.65 -9.69 12.77
N THR A 344 -38.27 -9.40 14.01
CA THR A 344 -37.52 -10.30 14.90
C THR A 344 -38.39 -10.66 16.10
N THR A 345 -38.27 -11.89 16.58
CA THR A 345 -39.05 -12.42 17.70
C THR A 345 -38.15 -13.18 18.65
N LEU A 346 -38.31 -12.93 19.95
CA LEU A 346 -37.65 -13.61 21.05
C LEU A 346 -38.71 -14.23 21.96
N GLU A 347 -38.61 -15.53 22.24
CA GLU A 347 -39.47 -16.22 23.19
C GLU A 347 -38.74 -16.38 24.52
N VAL A 348 -39.37 -15.90 25.60
CA VAL A 348 -38.88 -15.97 26.97
C VAL A 348 -39.76 -16.94 27.76
N THR A 349 -39.14 -17.93 28.38
CA THR A 349 -39.84 -18.85 29.28
C THR A 349 -39.76 -18.32 30.71
N VAL A 350 -40.91 -18.03 31.30
CA VAL A 350 -41.02 -17.57 32.69
C VAL A 350 -41.64 -18.67 33.53
N ILE A 351 -40.91 -19.13 34.56
CA ILE A 351 -41.44 -20.03 35.57
C ILE A 351 -41.77 -19.23 36.83
N VAL A 352 -43.02 -19.29 37.25
CA VAL A 352 -43.49 -18.76 38.53
C VAL A 352 -43.61 -19.91 39.52
N GLU A 353 -42.73 -19.95 40.51
CA GLU A 353 -42.74 -20.95 41.57
C GLU A 353 -43.86 -20.67 42.59
N ASP A 354 -44.62 -21.71 42.96
CA ASP A 354 -45.69 -21.67 43.96
C ASP A 354 -45.14 -21.33 45.36
N ILE A 355 -45.71 -20.28 45.98
CA ILE A 355 -45.48 -19.96 47.39
C ILE A 355 -46.70 -20.39 48.20
N ASN A 356 -46.58 -21.52 48.90
CA ASN A 356 -47.66 -22.05 49.72
C ASN A 356 -48.19 -21.05 50.76
N LYS A 357 -49.49 -20.72 50.63
CA LYS A 357 -50.23 -19.87 51.57
C LYS A 357 -51.18 -20.70 52.45
N ALA A 358 -51.17 -20.44 53.76
CA ALA A 358 -52.06 -21.15 54.69
C ALA A 358 -53.54 -20.83 54.40
N PRO A 359 -54.46 -21.79 54.52
CA PRO A 359 -55.88 -21.57 54.27
C PRO A 359 -56.51 -20.64 55.32
N GLU A 360 -57.46 -19.80 54.89
CA GLU A 360 -58.25 -18.92 55.75
C GLU A 360 -59.67 -19.47 55.97
N ILE A 361 -60.16 -19.42 57.22
CA ILE A 361 -61.55 -19.76 57.53
C ILE A 361 -62.39 -18.51 57.35
N ILE A 362 -63.21 -18.47 56.28
CA ILE A 362 -63.96 -17.29 55.85
C ILE A 362 -65.34 -17.21 56.54
N ASP A 363 -65.96 -18.35 56.82
CA ASP A 363 -67.23 -18.45 57.55
C ASP A 363 -67.35 -19.81 58.23
N ILE A 364 -68.16 -19.88 59.28
CA ILE A 364 -68.54 -21.12 59.97
C ILE A 364 -70.06 -21.13 60.07
N VAL A 365 -70.70 -21.91 59.19
CA VAL A 365 -72.15 -22.18 59.27
C VAL A 365 -72.41 -23.48 60.04
N GLN A 366 -73.40 -23.43 60.92
CA GLN A 366 -73.88 -24.59 61.67
C GLN A 366 -74.92 -25.34 60.82
N GLU A 367 -74.72 -26.66 60.61
CA GLU A 367 -75.77 -27.51 60.03
C GLU A 367 -76.94 -27.67 61.03
N GLU A 368 -78.18 -27.52 60.54
CA GLU A 368 -79.42 -27.79 61.29
C GLU A 368 -79.79 -29.28 61.33
#